data_AF-U1Y320-F1
#
_entry.id   AF-U1Y320-F1
#
_cell.length_a   1.000
_cell.length_b   1.000
_cell.length_c   1.000
_cell.angle_alpha   90.00
_cell.angle_beta   90.00
_cell.angle_gamma   90.00
#
_symmetry.space_group_name_H-M   'P 1'
#
loop_
_entity.id
_entity.type
_entity.pdbx_description
1 polymer ?
#
loop_
_entity_poly.entity_id
_entity_poly.type
_entity_poly.pdbx_seq_one_letter_code
_entity_poly.pdbx_strand_id
1 'polypeptide(L)'
;LDEKRLKPYALWVARYNSYLGRDAGIWQYTDKGKVNGISGNVDMNLAYVDYAALIDKKGTTTPTPSKEEKKLMKIEDANKIIRILQDRWNMATCQDEKKEMGRLADEVRVAAGMKKVNS
;
A
#
# COMPACT_ATOMS: atom_id res chain seq x y z
N LEU A 1 -0.79 -37.01 5.97
CA LEU A 1 -1.08 -35.67 5.40
C LEU A 1 -1.26 -35.86 3.91
N ASP A 2 -2.33 -35.33 3.31
CA ASP A 2 -2.53 -35.45 1.86
C ASP A 2 -1.74 -34.34 1.14
N GLU A 3 -0.55 -34.67 0.68
CA GLU A 3 0.37 -33.72 0.04
C GLU A 3 -0.17 -33.16 -1.27
N LYS A 4 -1.07 -33.88 -1.96
CA LYS A 4 -1.61 -33.42 -3.24
C LYS A 4 -2.45 -32.16 -3.09
N ARG A 5 -3.17 -32.04 -1.98
CA ARG A 5 -4.01 -30.86 -1.66
C ARG A 5 -3.18 -29.64 -1.27
N LEU A 6 -1.92 -29.82 -0.90
CA LEU A 6 -1.03 -28.76 -0.43
C LEU A 6 -0.14 -28.20 -1.54
N LYS A 7 -0.07 -28.87 -2.70
CA LYS A 7 0.70 -28.42 -3.88
C LYS A 7 0.46 -26.96 -4.30
N PRO A 8 -0.75 -26.38 -4.19
CA PRO A 8 -0.96 -24.99 -4.56
C PRO A 8 -0.30 -23.97 -3.63
N TYR A 9 0.14 -24.38 -2.44
CA TYR A 9 0.66 -23.49 -1.41
C TYR A 9 2.19 -23.52 -1.34
N ALA A 10 2.77 -22.39 -0.97
CA ALA A 10 4.18 -22.31 -0.62
C ALA A 10 4.46 -23.16 0.63
N LEU A 11 5.54 -23.93 0.59
CA LEU A 11 5.91 -24.84 1.66
C LEU A 11 7.11 -24.31 2.43
N TRP A 12 6.89 -23.95 3.70
CA TRP A 12 7.93 -23.67 4.69
C TRP A 12 8.00 -24.83 5.69
N VAL A 13 9.17 -25.47 5.78
CA VAL A 13 9.40 -26.66 6.60
C VAL A 13 10.37 -26.36 7.72
N ALA A 14 9.99 -26.71 8.95
CA ALA A 14 10.92 -26.82 10.06
C ALA A 14 11.48 -28.24 10.15
N ARG A 15 12.79 -28.37 9.94
CA ARG A 15 13.50 -29.65 10.09
C ARG A 15 14.91 -29.38 10.59
N TYR A 16 15.13 -29.57 11.89
CA TYR A 16 16.41 -29.23 12.52
C TYR A 16 17.45 -30.33 12.30
N ASN A 17 18.03 -30.35 11.10
CA ASN A 17 19.00 -31.34 10.68
C ASN A 17 20.03 -30.70 9.73
N SER A 18 21.10 -31.39 9.39
CA SER A 18 22.11 -30.94 8.42
C SER A 18 21.65 -31.06 6.97
N TYR A 19 20.55 -31.77 6.73
CA TYR A 19 19.98 -32.01 5.41
C TYR A 19 18.45 -31.97 5.43
N LEU A 20 17.86 -31.24 4.46
CA LEU A 20 16.42 -31.07 4.34
C LEU A 20 15.69 -32.35 3.90
N GLY A 21 16.24 -33.08 2.92
CA GLY A 21 15.70 -34.36 2.44
C GLY A 21 14.32 -34.33 1.81
N ARG A 22 13.86 -33.17 1.35
CA ARG A 22 12.63 -32.97 0.58
C ARG A 22 12.66 -31.63 -0.14
N ASP A 23 11.72 -31.44 -1.06
CA ASP A 23 11.51 -30.13 -1.67
C ASP A 23 10.71 -29.20 -0.73
N ALA A 24 11.14 -27.94 -0.63
CA ALA A 24 10.49 -26.89 0.13
C ALA A 24 10.96 -25.52 -0.37
N GLY A 25 10.11 -24.51 -0.28
CA GLY A 25 10.50 -23.16 -0.66
C GLY A 25 11.30 -22.44 0.42
N ILE A 26 11.04 -22.74 1.71
CA ILE A 26 11.84 -22.27 2.85
C ILE A 26 12.09 -23.44 3.79
N TRP A 27 13.32 -23.53 4.29
CA TRP A 27 13.74 -24.50 5.28
C TRP A 27 14.26 -23.81 6.53
N GLN A 28 13.60 -24.03 7.66
CA GLN A 28 14.12 -23.69 8.98
C GLN A 28 14.99 -24.84 9.50
N TYR A 29 16.30 -24.63 9.58
CA TYR A 29 17.26 -25.67 9.93
C TYR A 29 17.72 -25.62 11.39
N THR A 30 17.46 -24.54 12.11
CA THR A 30 17.67 -24.46 13.56
C THR A 30 16.81 -23.37 14.20
N ASP A 31 16.43 -23.58 15.45
CA ASP A 31 15.79 -22.64 16.37
C ASP A 31 16.78 -22.05 17.39
N LYS A 32 18.07 -22.40 17.31
CA LYS A 32 19.13 -22.04 18.27
C LYS A 32 20.14 -21.07 17.69
N GLY A 33 19.77 -20.38 16.61
CA GLY A 33 20.61 -19.37 15.99
C GLY A 33 20.93 -18.21 16.93
N LYS A 34 22.03 -17.51 16.64
CA LYS A 34 22.45 -16.30 17.33
C LYS A 34 22.74 -15.21 16.31
N VAL A 35 22.16 -14.04 16.53
CA VAL A 35 22.37 -12.84 15.70
C VAL A 35 22.75 -11.70 16.63
N ASN A 36 23.85 -11.02 16.31
CA ASN A 36 24.34 -9.89 17.10
C ASN A 36 23.26 -8.81 17.20
N GLY A 37 23.00 -8.34 18.42
CA GLY A 37 21.96 -7.35 18.70
C GLY A 37 20.57 -7.93 19.00
N ILE A 38 20.38 -9.26 18.91
CA ILE A 38 19.12 -9.92 19.30
C ILE A 38 19.38 -10.82 20.51
N SER A 39 18.64 -10.57 21.59
CA SER A 39 18.68 -11.40 22.79
C SER A 39 17.89 -12.70 22.60
N GLY A 40 18.43 -13.80 23.12
CA GLY A 40 17.78 -15.11 23.02
C GLY A 40 18.26 -15.94 21.83
N ASN A 41 17.49 -16.98 21.50
CA ASN A 41 17.73 -17.79 20.31
C ASN A 41 16.85 -17.27 19.17
N VAL A 42 17.34 -17.38 17.93
CA VAL A 42 16.57 -17.05 16.74
C VAL A 42 16.53 -18.21 15.77
N ASP A 43 15.45 -18.28 15.00
CA ASP A 43 15.28 -19.24 13.93
C ASP A 43 16.17 -18.88 12.75
N MET A 44 16.86 -19.88 12.20
CA MET A 44 17.66 -19.72 10.99
C MET A 44 17.02 -20.47 9.85
N ASN A 45 16.85 -19.75 8.74
CA ASN A 45 16.12 -20.21 7.56
C ASN A 45 16.99 -20.11 6.30
N LEU A 46 16.82 -21.06 5.39
CA LEU A 46 17.31 -21.01 4.02
C LEU A 46 16.10 -20.92 3.09
N ALA A 47 16.06 -19.89 2.25
CA ALA A 47 15.02 -19.72 1.23
C ALA A 47 15.57 -20.17 -0.13
N TYR A 48 14.89 -21.13 -0.74
CA TYR A 48 15.21 -21.65 -2.09
C TYR A 48 14.40 -20.97 -3.18
N VAL A 49 13.30 -20.31 -2.80
CA VAL A 49 12.44 -19.55 -3.69
C VAL A 49 12.53 -18.07 -3.32
N ASP A 50 12.71 -17.21 -4.33
CA ASP A 50 12.70 -15.76 -4.16
C ASP A 50 11.27 -15.24 -3.99
N TYR A 51 10.77 -15.36 -2.76
CA TYR A 51 9.43 -14.90 -2.41
C TYR A 51 9.27 -13.40 -2.50
N ALA A 52 10.33 -12.61 -2.29
CA ALA A 52 10.28 -11.16 -2.43
C ALA A 52 9.91 -10.79 -3.87
N ALA A 53 10.64 -11.32 -4.85
CA ALA A 53 10.34 -11.08 -6.26
C ALA A 53 8.94 -11.60 -6.68
N LEU A 54 8.49 -12.73 -6.12
CA LEU A 54 7.15 -13.27 -6.42
C LEU A 54 6.02 -12.42 -5.82
N ILE A 55 6.21 -11.87 -4.63
CA ILE A 55 5.25 -10.98 -3.96
C ILE A 55 5.19 -9.63 -4.67
N ASP A 56 6.35 -9.07 -5.03
CA ASP A 56 6.45 -7.79 -5.73
C ASP A 56 5.78 -7.86 -7.12
N LYS A 57 5.97 -8.96 -7.85
CA LYS A 57 5.27 -9.21 -9.13
C LYS A 57 3.75 -9.32 -8.99
N LYS A 58 3.24 -9.71 -7.83
CA LYS A 58 1.80 -9.78 -7.53
C LYS A 58 1.22 -8.48 -6.97
N GLY A 59 2.02 -7.42 -6.85
CA GLY A 59 1.55 -6.06 -6.56
C GLY A 59 0.91 -5.86 -5.18
N THR A 60 1.22 -6.71 -4.19
CA THR A 60 0.57 -6.64 -2.85
C THR A 60 1.46 -6.00 -1.77
N THR A 61 2.71 -5.67 -2.07
CA THR A 61 3.60 -4.89 -1.18
C THR A 61 3.62 -3.45 -1.65
N THR A 62 2.61 -2.67 -1.27
CA THR A 62 2.86 -1.26 -0.98
C THR A 62 3.58 -1.23 0.37
N PRO A 63 4.91 -1.03 0.47
CA PRO A 63 5.41 -0.35 1.66
C PRO A 63 4.69 0.99 1.66
N THR A 64 3.93 1.28 2.72
CA THR A 64 3.21 2.55 2.87
C THR A 64 4.15 3.68 2.46
N PRO A 65 3.95 4.33 1.31
CA PRO A 65 4.65 5.56 1.03
C PRO A 65 4.07 6.54 2.05
N SER A 66 4.95 7.19 2.80
CA SER A 66 4.63 8.42 3.51
C SER A 66 3.80 9.32 2.59
N LYS A 67 2.51 9.47 2.86
CA LYS A 67 1.59 10.42 2.19
C LYS A 67 1.86 10.62 0.69
N GLU A 68 1.65 9.62 -0.15
CA GLU A 68 1.16 9.95 -1.49
C GLU A 68 -0.32 10.27 -1.34
N GLU A 69 -0.64 11.57 -1.33
CA GLU A 69 -2.00 12.06 -1.49
C GLU A 69 -2.55 11.41 -2.75
N LYS A 70 -3.39 10.38 -2.58
CA LYS A 70 -4.15 9.80 -3.69
C LYS A 70 -4.91 10.95 -4.31
N LYS A 71 -4.38 11.46 -5.41
CA LYS A 71 -5.03 12.46 -6.24
C LYS A 71 -6.31 11.83 -6.76
N LEU A 72 -7.40 12.07 -6.03
CA LEU A 72 -8.69 11.45 -6.26
C LEU A 72 -9.29 11.94 -7.59
N MET A 73 -8.79 13.08 -8.09
CA MET A 73 -9.23 13.70 -9.33
C MET A 73 -8.06 14.29 -10.12
N LYS A 74 -8.07 14.14 -11.46
CA LYS A 74 -7.09 14.80 -12.34
C LYS A 74 -7.23 16.32 -12.25
N ILE A 75 -6.12 17.05 -12.41
CA ILE A 75 -6.12 18.52 -12.33
C ILE A 75 -6.99 19.11 -13.44
N GLU A 76 -7.00 18.52 -14.64
CA GLU A 76 -7.82 19.05 -15.73
C GLU A 76 -9.31 19.00 -15.41
N ASP A 77 -9.77 17.91 -14.82
CA ASP A 77 -11.19 17.73 -14.50
C ASP A 77 -11.60 18.59 -13.30
N ALA A 78 -10.72 18.71 -12.29
CA ALA A 78 -10.91 19.64 -11.19
C ALA A 78 -11.01 21.10 -11.69
N ASN A 79 -10.17 21.52 -12.63
CA ASN A 79 -10.23 22.86 -13.21
C ASN A 79 -11.54 23.13 -13.96
N LYS A 80 -12.10 22.14 -14.66
CA LYS A 80 -13.42 22.26 -15.29
C LYS A 80 -14.52 22.46 -14.25
N ILE A 81 -14.50 21.69 -13.17
CA ILE A 81 -15.50 21.81 -12.09
C ILE A 81 -15.36 23.16 -11.38
N ILE A 82 -14.13 23.58 -11.04
CA ILE A 82 -13.85 24.87 -10.41
C ILE A 82 -14.38 26.02 -11.28
N ARG A 83 -14.24 25.93 -12.62
CA ARG A 83 -14.79 26.94 -13.54
C ARG A 83 -16.31 27.03 -13.43
N ILE A 84 -17.01 25.89 -13.43
CA ILE A 84 -18.48 25.85 -13.27
C ILE A 84 -18.89 26.47 -11.92
N LEU A 85 -18.16 26.14 -10.85
CA LEU A 85 -18.40 26.69 -9.51
C LEU A 85 -18.15 28.21 -9.47
N GLN A 86 -17.14 28.71 -10.19
CA GLN A 86 -16.86 30.14 -10.30
C GLN A 86 -17.97 30.88 -11.06
N ASP A 87 -18.48 30.31 -12.15
CA ASP A 87 -19.60 30.87 -12.89
C ASP A 87 -20.84 30.96 -11.98
N ARG A 88 -21.12 29.91 -11.19
CA ARG A 88 -22.22 29.94 -10.22
C ARG A 88 -21.99 30.96 -9.11
N TRP A 89 -20.77 31.13 -8.63
CA TRP A 89 -20.42 32.15 -7.65
C TRP A 89 -20.67 33.58 -8.17
N ASN A 90 -20.34 33.84 -9.44
CA ASN A 90 -20.60 35.12 -10.10
C ASN A 90 -22.11 35.41 -10.24
N MET A 91 -22.93 34.36 -10.41
CA MET A 91 -24.38 34.46 -10.53
C MET A 91 -25.14 34.48 -9.19
N ALA A 92 -24.48 34.12 -8.09
CA ALA A 92 -25.12 34.01 -6.78
C ALA A 92 -25.60 35.37 -6.25
N THR A 93 -26.85 35.43 -5.80
CA THR A 93 -27.50 36.65 -5.29
C THR A 93 -27.37 36.84 -3.79
N CYS A 94 -27.03 35.79 -3.04
CA CYS A 94 -26.83 35.83 -1.59
C CYS A 94 -25.41 35.41 -1.19
N GLN A 95 -24.96 35.90 -0.02
CA GLN A 95 -23.61 35.66 0.47
C GLN A 95 -23.38 34.20 0.91
N ASP A 96 -24.42 33.52 1.36
CA ASP A 96 -24.32 32.11 1.79
C ASP A 96 -24.07 31.19 0.61
N GLU A 97 -24.73 31.41 -0.54
CA GLU A 97 -24.43 30.69 -1.78
C GLU A 97 -22.98 30.93 -2.25
N LYS A 98 -22.48 32.18 -2.12
CA LYS A 98 -21.08 32.50 -2.45
C LYS A 98 -20.08 31.76 -1.56
N LYS A 99 -20.35 31.68 -0.25
CA LYS A 99 -19.51 30.90 0.68
C LYS A 99 -19.53 29.41 0.36
N GLU A 100 -20.71 28.87 0.05
CA GLU A 100 -20.87 27.46 -0.27
C GLU A 100 -20.16 27.08 -1.58
N MET A 101 -20.29 27.89 -2.64
CA MET A 101 -19.54 27.66 -3.88
C MET A 101 -18.02 27.76 -3.66
N GLY A 102 -17.59 28.70 -2.81
CA GLY A 102 -16.18 28.85 -2.44
C GLY A 102 -15.62 27.62 -1.70
N ARG A 103 -16.38 27.09 -0.74
CA ARG A 103 -16.06 25.86 0.01
C ARG A 103 -15.95 24.65 -0.91
N LEU A 104 -16.93 24.45 -1.80
CA LEU A 104 -16.94 23.34 -2.76
C LEU A 104 -15.76 23.42 -3.73
N ALA A 105 -15.39 24.62 -4.20
CA ALA A 105 -14.24 24.79 -5.08
C ALA A 105 -12.93 24.39 -4.38
N ASP A 106 -12.80 24.66 -3.08
CA ASP A 106 -11.63 24.27 -2.29
C ASP A 106 -11.56 22.78 -1.99
N GLU A 107 -12.70 22.11 -1.82
CA GLU A 107 -12.74 20.64 -1.71
C GLU A 107 -12.27 19.98 -3.00
N VAL A 108 -12.73 20.47 -4.14
CA VAL A 108 -12.29 20.00 -5.46
C VAL A 108 -10.79 20.24 -5.67
N ARG A 109 -10.26 21.40 -5.22
CA ARG A 109 -8.82 21.67 -5.24
C ARG A 109 -8.04 20.66 -4.41
N VAL A 110 -8.43 20.44 -3.16
CA VAL A 110 -7.75 19.50 -2.25
C VAL A 110 -7.79 18.08 -2.82
N ALA A 111 -8.92 17.63 -3.37
CA ALA A 111 -9.03 16.32 -4.00
C ALA A 111 -8.08 16.12 -5.21
N ALA A 112 -7.71 17.23 -5.88
CA ALA A 112 -6.74 17.25 -6.96
C ALA A 112 -5.29 17.50 -6.51
N GLY A 113 -5.02 17.64 -5.20
CA GLY A 113 -3.71 17.97 -4.63
C GLY A 113 -3.32 19.45 -4.76
N MET A 114 -4.30 20.35 -4.95
CA MET A 114 -4.11 21.80 -5.05
C MET A 114 -4.35 22.48 -3.70
N LYS A 115 -3.74 23.65 -3.49
CA LYS A 115 -3.95 24.45 -2.27
C LYS A 115 -5.35 25.09 -2.27
N LYS A 116 -5.94 25.22 -1.08
CA LYS A 116 -7.16 26.00 -0.83
C LYS A 116 -6.94 27.48 -1.13
N VAL A 117 -7.97 28.15 -1.63
CA VAL A 117 -7.92 29.56 -2.06
C VAL A 117 -8.97 30.40 -1.33
N ASN A 118 -10.09 29.81 -0.93
CA ASN A 118 -11.23 30.50 -0.34
C ASN A 118 -11.28 30.19 1.16
N SER A 119 -10.79 31.10 2.00
CA SER A 119 -10.91 31.02 3.47
C SER A 119 -12.07 31.82 4.02
#